data_AF-A0A1A9C189-F1
#
_entry.id   AF-A0A1A9C189-F1
#
_cell.length_a   1.000
_cell.length_b   1.000
_cell.length_c   1.000
_cell.angle_alpha   90.00
_cell.angle_beta   90.00
_cell.angle_gamma   90.00
#
_symmetry.space_group_name_H-M   'P 1'
#
loop_
_entity.id
_entity.type
_entity.pdbx_description
1 polymer ?
#
loop_
_entity_poly.entity_id
_entity_poly.type
_entity_poly.pdbx_seq_one_letter_code
_entity_poly.pdbx_strand_id
1 'polypeptide(L)'
;MSTPTTDSPARIRRIYDGHAGLYAPSVVDEAAALLDAYLATAEQHGLDRKAADDEGWLALAAAEAVARKYRRPESERTSAELAELSAALRAALTAEGLEVVPTPVRMGVGVAPLPGGPTWGTAGGLAVALYSDSGWELMLNATRTTAHSICAPVTEAGAAEVARLVHGVLRGDIRDPFRR
;
A
#
# COMPACT_ATOMS: atom_id res chain seq x y z
N MET A 1 10.32 -30.39 2.27
CA MET A 1 9.39 -29.99 3.33
C MET A 1 9.82 -28.62 3.83
N SER A 2 9.11 -27.57 3.46
CA SER A 2 9.41 -26.21 3.92
C SER A 2 8.89 -26.06 5.34
N THR A 3 9.75 -25.73 6.30
CA THR A 3 9.34 -25.34 7.65
C THR A 3 8.34 -24.19 7.55
N PRO A 4 7.14 -24.29 8.17
CA PRO A 4 6.22 -23.17 8.21
C PRO A 4 6.90 -22.01 8.93
N THR A 5 7.13 -20.92 8.21
CA THR A 5 7.78 -19.73 8.74
C THR A 5 6.91 -19.20 9.87
N THR A 6 7.43 -19.20 11.10
CA THR A 6 6.78 -18.61 12.28
C THR A 6 6.78 -17.08 12.25
N ASP A 7 7.33 -16.49 11.19
CA ASP A 7 7.46 -15.05 10.99
C ASP A 7 6.18 -14.47 10.39
N SER A 8 5.32 -13.92 11.26
CA SER A 8 4.04 -13.30 10.90
C SER A 8 4.16 -12.25 9.78
N PRO A 9 5.12 -11.31 9.79
CA PRO A 9 5.39 -10.40 8.66
C PRO A 9 5.58 -11.11 7.31
N ALA A 10 6.41 -12.15 7.23
CA ALA A 10 6.62 -12.89 5.98
C ALA A 10 5.38 -13.65 5.51
N ARG A 11 4.48 -14.05 6.43
CA ARG A 11 3.20 -14.69 6.09
C ARG A 11 2.22 -13.67 5.51
N ILE A 12 2.07 -12.52 6.17
CA ILE A 12 1.25 -11.41 5.69
C ILE A 12 1.72 -10.92 4.32
N ARG A 13 3.04 -10.73 4.15
CA ARG A 13 3.59 -10.25 2.87
C ARG A 13 3.26 -11.19 1.71
N ARG A 14 3.37 -12.51 1.92
CA ARG A 14 2.96 -13.52 0.92
C ARG A 14 1.48 -13.42 0.53
N ILE A 15 0.61 -13.12 1.49
CA ILE A 15 -0.81 -12.90 1.21
C ILE A 15 -0.98 -11.65 0.35
N TYR A 16 -0.39 -10.53 0.76
CA TYR A 16 -0.48 -9.26 0.04
C TYR A 16 0.14 -9.30 -1.36
N ASP A 17 1.23 -10.03 -1.57
CA ASP A 17 1.82 -10.24 -2.90
C ASP A 17 0.86 -10.94 -3.88
N GLY A 18 -0.13 -11.68 -3.35
CA GLY A 18 -1.20 -12.31 -4.13
C GLY A 18 -2.46 -11.46 -4.33
N HIS A 19 -2.54 -10.29 -3.70
CA HIS A 19 -3.73 -9.42 -3.74
C HIS A 19 -3.53 -8.21 -4.66
N ALA A 20 -4.64 -7.71 -5.21
CA ALA A 20 -4.65 -6.46 -5.95
C ALA A 20 -4.49 -5.27 -4.99
N GLY A 21 -3.29 -4.70 -4.90
CA GLY A 21 -2.99 -3.51 -4.11
C GLY A 21 -1.50 -3.36 -3.81
N LEU A 22 -1.09 -2.17 -3.38
CA LEU A 22 0.24 -1.92 -2.81
C LEU A 22 0.11 -1.75 -1.30
N TYR A 23 1.05 -2.27 -0.54
CA TYR A 23 0.97 -2.31 0.92
C TYR A 23 2.24 -1.71 1.53
N ALA A 24 2.06 -0.66 2.33
CA ALA A 24 3.16 -0.04 3.05
C ALA A 24 3.74 -1.00 4.11
N PRO A 25 5.05 -0.93 4.41
CA PRO A 25 5.66 -1.74 5.46
C PRO A 25 4.92 -1.67 6.79
N SER A 26 4.50 -0.48 7.23
CA SER A 26 3.71 -0.31 8.46
C SER A 26 2.38 -1.08 8.47
N VAL A 27 1.76 -1.25 7.31
CA VAL A 27 0.51 -2.03 7.15
C VAL A 27 0.79 -3.52 7.24
N VAL A 28 1.92 -3.98 6.71
CA VAL A 28 2.39 -5.37 6.90
C VAL A 28 2.65 -5.65 8.38
N ASP A 29 3.32 -4.73 9.07
CA ASP A 29 3.65 -4.86 10.49
C ASP A 29 2.38 -4.87 11.37
N GLU A 30 1.41 -4.00 11.09
CA GLU A 30 0.14 -3.99 11.82
C GLU A 30 -0.65 -5.30 11.63
N ALA A 31 -0.74 -5.79 10.39
CA ALA A 31 -1.41 -7.06 10.10
C ALA A 31 -0.68 -8.25 10.75
N ALA A 32 0.66 -8.21 10.82
CA ALA A 32 1.44 -9.22 11.51
C ALA A 32 1.18 -9.21 13.02
N ALA A 33 1.11 -8.03 13.64
CA ALA A 33 0.77 -7.89 15.05
C ALA A 33 -0.65 -8.41 15.36
N LEU A 34 -1.61 -8.17 14.46
CA LEU A 34 -2.97 -8.70 14.58
C LEU A 34 -2.99 -10.23 14.48
N LEU A 35 -2.23 -10.81 13.54
CA LEU A 35 -2.07 -12.26 13.42
C LEU A 35 -1.46 -12.86 14.70
N ASP A 36 -0.42 -12.23 15.25
CA ASP A 36 0.18 -12.69 16.50
C ASP A 36 -0.81 -12.65 17.66
N ALA A 37 -1.67 -11.62 17.73
CA ALA A 37 -2.74 -11.54 18.72
C ALA A 37 -3.77 -12.68 18.57
N TYR A 38 -4.21 -12.99 17.34
CA TYR A 38 -5.12 -14.11 17.09
C TYR A 38 -4.53 -15.44 17.52
N LEU A 39 -3.26 -15.68 17.20
CA LEU A 39 -2.57 -16.91 17.58
C LEU A 39 -2.39 -17.02 19.10
N ALA A 40 -2.05 -15.92 19.78
CA ALA A 40 -1.95 -15.90 21.23
C ALA A 40 -3.31 -16.19 21.91
N THR A 41 -4.41 -15.67 21.36
CA THR A 41 -5.76 -16.00 21.85
C THR A 41 -6.07 -17.48 21.63
N ALA A 42 -5.73 -18.07 20.49
CA ALA A 42 -5.93 -19.50 20.25
C ALA A 42 -5.17 -20.38 21.26
N GLU A 43 -3.92 -20.02 21.57
CA GLU A 43 -3.09 -20.70 22.59
C GLU A 43 -3.72 -20.64 23.98
N GLN A 44 -4.29 -19.49 24.37
CA GLN A 44 -5.02 -19.35 25.64
C GLN A 44 -6.22 -20.29 25.75
N HIS A 45 -6.77 -20.72 24.61
CA HIS A 45 -7.88 -21.67 24.52
C HIS A 45 -7.43 -23.12 24.23
N GLY A 46 -6.13 -23.42 24.35
CA GLY A 46 -5.58 -24.77 24.23
C GLY A 46 -5.37 -25.26 22.79
N LEU A 47 -5.43 -24.37 21.80
CA LEU A 47 -5.05 -24.67 20.42
C LEU A 47 -3.58 -24.29 20.21
N ASP A 48 -2.75 -25.21 19.73
CA ASP A 48 -1.41 -24.84 19.30
C ASP A 48 -1.47 -23.93 18.05
N ARG A 49 -0.46 -23.07 17.86
CA ARG A 49 -0.45 -22.06 16.77
C ARG A 49 -0.58 -22.67 15.37
N LYS A 50 -0.09 -23.89 15.18
CA LYS A 50 -0.16 -24.56 13.89
C LYS A 50 -1.59 -25.02 13.63
N ALA A 51 -2.22 -25.69 14.60
CA ALA A 51 -3.61 -26.12 14.53
C ALA A 51 -4.56 -24.92 14.38
N ALA A 52 -4.25 -23.79 15.03
CA ALA A 52 -5.05 -22.57 14.94
C ALA A 52 -5.10 -21.97 13.53
N ASP A 53 -4.06 -22.16 12.72
CA ASP A 53 -3.89 -21.45 11.44
C ASP A 53 -3.31 -22.34 10.32
N ASP A 54 -3.66 -23.63 10.33
CA ASP A 54 -3.09 -24.65 9.43
C ASP A 54 -3.35 -24.33 7.95
N GLU A 55 -4.52 -23.74 7.65
CA GLU A 55 -4.91 -23.28 6.32
C GLU A 55 -4.58 -21.80 6.05
N GLY A 56 -4.00 -21.08 7.02
CA GLY A 56 -3.67 -19.65 6.88
C GLY A 56 -4.87 -18.70 6.94
N TRP A 57 -6.02 -19.17 7.43
CA TRP A 57 -7.24 -18.36 7.50
C TRP A 57 -7.13 -17.19 8.47
N LEU A 58 -6.38 -17.31 9.58
CA LEU A 58 -6.15 -16.21 10.52
C LEU A 58 -5.21 -15.17 9.90
N ALA A 59 -4.18 -15.62 9.18
CA ALA A 59 -3.28 -14.73 8.47
C ALA A 59 -4.03 -13.93 7.38
N LEU A 60 -4.91 -14.59 6.62
CA LEU A 60 -5.77 -13.93 5.64
C LEU A 60 -6.73 -12.94 6.31
N ALA A 61 -7.41 -13.35 7.38
CA ALA A 61 -8.34 -12.49 8.11
C ALA A 61 -7.64 -11.23 8.66
N ALA A 62 -6.44 -11.37 9.23
CA ALA A 62 -5.65 -10.25 9.72
C ALA A 62 -5.26 -9.30 8.58
N ALA A 63 -4.76 -9.86 7.47
CA ALA A 63 -4.38 -9.10 6.28
C ALA A 63 -5.56 -8.30 5.70
N GLU A 64 -6.74 -8.92 5.55
CA GLU A 64 -7.93 -8.27 5.01
C GLU A 64 -8.51 -7.20 5.94
N ALA A 65 -8.55 -7.48 7.24
CA ALA A 65 -9.05 -6.54 8.24
C ALA A 65 -8.23 -5.24 8.25
N VAL A 66 -6.90 -5.37 8.28
CA VAL A 66 -5.99 -4.22 8.27
C VAL A 66 -6.02 -3.52 6.91
N ALA A 67 -6.03 -4.24 5.78
CA ALA A 67 -6.15 -3.60 4.46
C ALA A 67 -7.44 -2.77 4.35
N ARG A 68 -8.57 -3.29 4.85
CA ARG A 68 -9.86 -2.59 4.82
C ARG A 68 -9.83 -1.27 5.61
N LYS A 69 -9.14 -1.23 6.75
CA LYS A 69 -8.94 -0.01 7.56
C LYS A 69 -8.31 1.14 6.76
N TYR A 70 -7.40 0.84 5.83
CA TYR A 70 -6.68 1.86 5.06
C TYR A 70 -7.31 2.22 3.72
N ARG A 71 -8.32 1.47 3.24
CA ARG A 71 -8.95 1.74 1.94
C ARG A 71 -9.91 2.92 1.96
N ARG A 72 -10.54 3.21 3.09
CA ARG A 72 -11.55 4.26 3.21
C ARG A 72 -11.48 4.93 4.59
N PRO A 73 -11.48 6.28 4.67
CA PRO A 73 -11.63 6.96 5.95
C PRO A 73 -13.04 6.78 6.53
N GLU A 74 -13.17 6.95 7.85
CA GLU A 74 -14.47 6.91 8.54
C GLU A 74 -15.32 8.15 8.26
N SER A 75 -14.68 9.30 8.02
CA SER A 75 -15.32 10.55 7.64
C SER A 75 -14.61 11.19 6.44
N GLU A 76 -15.33 12.02 5.69
CA GLU A 76 -14.73 12.77 4.59
C GLU A 76 -13.68 13.76 5.10
N ARG A 77 -12.56 13.86 4.38
CA ARG A 77 -11.54 14.87 4.62
C ARG A 77 -11.94 16.22 4.05
N THR A 78 -11.57 17.26 4.77
CA THR A 78 -11.67 18.65 4.34
C THR A 78 -10.64 18.99 3.27
N SER A 79 -10.88 20.06 2.53
CA SER A 79 -9.92 20.57 1.55
C SER A 79 -8.58 20.98 2.16
N ALA A 80 -8.57 21.42 3.43
CA ALA A 80 -7.34 21.79 4.13
C ALA A 80 -6.47 20.56 4.44
N GLU A 81 -7.06 19.50 4.99
CA GLU A 81 -6.37 18.23 5.24
C GLU A 81 -5.82 17.62 3.94
N LEU A 82 -6.60 17.67 2.86
CA LEU A 82 -6.14 17.19 1.55
C LEU A 82 -4.96 18.01 1.00
N ALA A 83 -4.95 19.32 1.22
CA ALA A 83 -3.85 20.18 0.80
C ALA A 83 -2.57 19.87 1.58
N GLU A 84 -2.67 19.68 2.91
CA GLU A 84 -1.54 19.30 3.77
C GLU A 84 -0.97 17.93 3.36
N LEU A 85 -1.83 16.93 3.16
CA LEU A 85 -1.40 15.59 2.74
C LEU A 85 -0.80 15.59 1.33
N SER A 86 -1.32 16.41 0.42
CA SER A 86 -0.72 16.59 -0.92
C SER A 86 0.66 17.24 -0.83
N ALA A 87 0.84 18.23 0.05
CA ALA A 87 2.14 18.85 0.29
C ALA A 87 3.15 17.85 0.90
N ALA A 88 2.72 17.06 1.89
CA ALA A 88 3.53 16.01 2.49
C ALA A 88 3.96 14.95 1.46
N LEU A 89 3.04 14.51 0.60
CA LEU A 89 3.33 13.57 -0.48
C LEU A 89 4.34 14.15 -1.49
N ARG A 90 4.20 15.41 -1.90
CA ARG A 90 5.16 16.08 -2.80
C ARG A 90 6.56 16.14 -2.19
N ALA A 91 6.64 16.51 -0.91
CA ALA A 91 7.89 16.56 -0.17
C ALA A 91 8.54 15.18 -0.08
N ALA A 92 7.76 14.15 0.27
CA ALA A 92 8.23 12.77 0.34
C ALA A 92 8.72 12.21 -1.00
N LEU A 93 7.98 12.44 -2.09
CA LEU A 93 8.40 12.04 -3.45
C LEU A 93 9.72 12.71 -3.82
N THR A 94 9.86 14.00 -3.54
CA THR A 94 11.09 14.75 -3.81
C THR A 94 12.25 14.23 -2.96
N ALA A 95 12.01 13.88 -1.69
CA ALA A 95 13.02 13.32 -0.80
C ALA A 95 13.51 11.93 -1.26
N GLU A 96 12.64 11.15 -1.91
CA GLU A 96 13.00 9.89 -2.58
C GLU A 96 13.76 10.10 -3.91
N GLY A 97 14.00 11.36 -4.31
CA GLY A 97 14.68 11.71 -5.55
C GLY A 97 13.79 11.61 -6.80
N LEU A 98 12.46 11.56 -6.62
CA LEU A 98 11.50 11.51 -7.71
C LEU A 98 11.14 12.91 -8.19
N GLU A 99 11.05 13.10 -9.51
CA GLU A 99 10.63 14.37 -10.09
C GLU A 99 9.10 14.48 -10.09
N VAL A 100 8.58 15.48 -9.37
CA VAL A 100 7.16 15.81 -9.35
C VAL A 100 6.81 16.64 -10.59
N VAL A 101 5.82 16.17 -11.36
CA VAL A 101 5.41 16.79 -12.63
C VAL A 101 3.93 17.18 -12.62
N PRO A 102 3.50 18.06 -13.54
CA PRO A 102 2.07 18.31 -13.76
C PRO A 102 1.32 17.01 -14.05
N THR A 103 0.08 16.93 -13.57
CA THR A 103 -0.77 15.76 -13.76
C THR A 103 -2.19 16.17 -14.16
N PRO A 104 -2.82 15.44 -15.09
CA PRO A 104 -4.24 15.59 -15.36
C PRO A 104 -5.11 14.80 -14.36
N VAL A 105 -4.51 14.04 -13.43
CA VAL A 105 -5.24 13.28 -12.41
C VAL A 105 -5.79 14.22 -11.36
N ARG A 106 -7.11 14.20 -11.17
CA ARG A 106 -7.81 15.01 -10.18
C ARG A 106 -7.33 14.64 -8.77
N MET A 107 -6.98 15.65 -7.97
CA MET A 107 -6.36 15.47 -6.63
C MET A 107 -5.07 14.64 -6.65
N GLY A 108 -4.40 14.58 -7.81
CA GLY A 108 -3.18 13.82 -8.01
C GLY A 108 -1.89 14.62 -7.81
N VAL A 109 -0.82 13.90 -7.50
CA VAL A 109 0.56 14.34 -7.63
C VAL A 109 1.22 13.46 -8.69
N GLY A 110 1.61 14.06 -9.81
CA GLY A 110 2.29 13.36 -10.91
C GLY A 110 3.77 13.13 -10.62
N VAL A 111 4.30 12.02 -11.11
CA VAL A 111 5.69 11.62 -10.98
C VAL A 111 6.23 11.23 -12.35
N ALA A 112 7.39 11.77 -12.72
CA ALA A 112 8.05 11.45 -13.98
C ALA A 112 8.48 9.97 -14.04
N PRO A 113 8.63 9.41 -15.26
CA PRO A 113 9.34 8.13 -15.43
C PRO A 113 10.75 8.20 -14.84
N LEU A 114 11.25 7.05 -14.35
CA LEU A 114 12.66 6.91 -14.01
C LEU A 114 13.48 6.44 -15.22
N PRO A 115 14.65 7.04 -15.49
CA PRO A 115 15.57 6.54 -16.51
C PRO A 115 15.94 5.07 -16.28
N GLY A 116 15.78 4.23 -17.30
CA GLY A 116 16.05 2.80 -17.21
C GLY A 116 14.99 1.96 -16.48
N GLY A 117 13.93 2.60 -15.96
CA GLY A 117 12.78 1.91 -15.37
C GLY A 117 11.76 1.44 -16.42
N PRO A 118 10.71 0.70 -16.00
CA PRO A 118 9.61 0.34 -16.87
C PRO A 118 8.87 1.58 -17.41
N THR A 119 8.20 1.43 -18.56
CA THR A 119 7.39 2.49 -19.16
C THR A 119 5.94 2.40 -18.71
N TRP A 120 5.38 3.50 -18.22
CA TRP A 120 4.02 3.55 -17.67
C TRP A 120 3.06 4.33 -18.57
N GLY A 121 2.26 3.62 -19.36
CA GLY A 121 1.33 4.24 -20.32
C GLY A 121 2.04 5.12 -21.36
N THR A 122 1.28 6.04 -21.98
CA THR A 122 1.81 6.91 -23.05
C THR A 122 2.62 8.10 -22.52
N ALA A 123 2.31 8.58 -21.32
CA ALA A 123 3.03 9.68 -20.68
C ALA A 123 4.30 9.21 -19.93
N GLY A 124 4.50 7.89 -19.79
CA GLY A 124 5.65 7.27 -19.13
C GLY A 124 5.65 7.35 -17.60
N GLY A 125 4.84 8.22 -16.99
CA GLY A 125 4.83 8.47 -15.55
C GLY A 125 3.64 7.90 -14.79
N LEU A 126 3.72 8.00 -13.47
CA LEU A 126 2.66 7.62 -12.52
C LEU A 126 2.06 8.85 -11.86
N ALA A 127 0.92 8.69 -11.23
CA ALA A 127 0.31 9.68 -10.37
C ALA A 127 -0.22 9.02 -9.10
N VAL A 128 -0.08 9.69 -7.97
CA VAL A 128 -0.71 9.29 -6.71
C VAL A 128 -1.81 10.27 -6.40
N ALA A 129 -3.03 9.76 -6.23
CA ALA A 129 -4.20 10.55 -5.86
C ALA A 129 -4.64 10.25 -4.42
N LEU A 130 -5.25 11.26 -3.81
CA LEU A 130 -5.97 11.12 -2.55
C LEU A 130 -7.29 11.90 -2.64
N TYR A 131 -8.41 11.19 -2.52
CA TYR A 131 -9.74 11.80 -2.50
C TYR A 131 -10.23 12.01 -1.05
N SER A 132 -11.29 12.81 -0.90
CA SER A 132 -11.87 13.09 0.41
C SER A 132 -12.40 11.84 1.12
N ASP A 133 -12.84 10.84 0.36
CA ASP A 133 -13.55 9.66 0.85
C ASP A 133 -12.84 8.32 0.53
N SER A 134 -11.57 8.35 0.13
CA SER A 134 -10.77 7.15 -0.20
C SER A 134 -9.39 7.15 0.45
N GLY A 135 -8.69 6.01 0.39
CA GLY A 135 -7.27 5.91 0.70
C GLY A 135 -6.39 6.46 -0.45
N TRP A 136 -5.08 6.22 -0.35
CA TRP A 136 -4.16 6.54 -1.43
C TRP A 136 -4.41 5.67 -2.66
N GLU A 137 -4.32 6.25 -3.85
CA GLU A 137 -4.50 5.53 -5.11
C GLU A 137 -3.34 5.78 -6.06
N LEU A 138 -2.81 4.70 -6.65
CA LEU A 138 -1.85 4.75 -7.73
C LEU A 138 -2.55 4.69 -9.08
N MET A 139 -2.11 5.55 -9.98
CA MET A 139 -2.66 5.71 -11.31
C MET A 139 -1.52 5.91 -12.33
N LEU A 140 -1.79 5.63 -13.60
CA LEU A 140 -0.95 6.19 -14.67
C LEU A 140 -1.13 7.71 -14.69
N ASN A 141 -0.11 8.48 -15.08
CA ASN A 141 -0.21 9.93 -15.19
C ASN A 141 -1.00 10.37 -16.45
N ALA A 142 -2.27 9.96 -16.55
CA ALA A 142 -3.14 10.16 -17.70
C ALA A 142 -4.60 10.30 -17.26
N THR A 143 -5.44 10.86 -18.13
CA THR A 143 -6.88 10.95 -17.86
C THR A 143 -7.54 9.57 -17.94
N ARG A 144 -8.57 9.34 -17.12
CA ARG A 144 -9.45 8.14 -17.16
C ARG A 144 -8.70 6.81 -17.06
N THR A 145 -7.67 6.74 -16.22
CA THR A 145 -6.90 5.51 -15.98
C THR A 145 -7.50 4.68 -14.84
N THR A 146 -7.10 3.42 -14.77
CA THR A 146 -7.43 2.52 -13.65
C THR A 146 -6.65 2.95 -12.41
N ALA A 147 -7.34 3.00 -11.27
CA ALA A 147 -6.72 3.23 -9.96
C ALA A 147 -6.43 1.89 -9.27
N HIS A 148 -5.30 1.83 -8.57
CA HIS A 148 -4.94 0.74 -7.67
C HIS A 148 -4.73 1.28 -6.26
N SER A 149 -5.37 0.67 -5.27
CA SER A 149 -5.24 1.13 -3.88
C SER A 149 -3.81 0.94 -3.37
N ILE A 150 -3.30 1.96 -2.70
CA ILE A 150 -2.12 1.89 -1.84
C ILE A 150 -2.61 1.88 -0.39
N CYS A 151 -2.51 0.74 0.27
CA CYS A 151 -2.81 0.60 1.68
C CYS A 151 -1.63 1.16 2.48
N ALA A 152 -1.79 2.39 2.98
CA ALA A 152 -0.86 3.07 3.84
C ALA A 152 -1.63 4.03 4.78
N PRO A 153 -1.07 4.41 5.93
CA PRO A 153 -1.64 5.47 6.75
C PRO A 153 -1.84 6.76 5.96
N VAL A 154 -2.94 7.46 6.18
CA VAL A 154 -3.19 8.75 5.53
C VAL A 154 -2.68 9.88 6.44
N THR A 155 -1.36 9.91 6.58
CA THR A 155 -0.58 10.82 7.42
C THR A 155 0.69 11.22 6.67
N GLU A 156 1.46 12.16 7.20
CA GLU A 156 2.79 12.52 6.65
C GLU A 156 3.74 11.31 6.58
N ALA A 157 3.80 10.51 7.65
CA ALA A 157 4.63 9.30 7.66
C ALA A 157 4.17 8.27 6.62
N GLY A 158 2.85 8.12 6.44
CA GLY A 158 2.30 7.25 5.40
C GLY A 158 2.57 7.77 3.98
N ALA A 159 2.61 9.10 3.79
CA ALA A 159 3.02 9.69 2.51
C ALA A 159 4.47 9.34 2.16
N ALA A 160 5.37 9.24 3.14
CA ALA A 160 6.73 8.75 2.95
C ALA A 160 6.78 7.27 2.54
N GLU A 161 5.93 6.42 3.12
CA GLU A 161 5.80 5.02 2.68
C GLU A 161 5.23 4.90 1.26
N VAL A 162 4.23 5.70 0.93
CA VAL A 162 3.68 5.79 -0.42
C VAL A 162 4.75 6.19 -1.42
N ALA A 163 5.58 7.19 -1.10
CA ALA A 163 6.67 7.62 -1.97
C ALA A 163 7.67 6.48 -2.25
N ARG A 164 8.06 5.72 -1.22
CA ARG A 164 8.92 4.53 -1.39
C ARG A 164 8.29 3.45 -2.25
N LEU A 165 7.00 3.19 -2.09
CA LEU A 165 6.28 2.22 -2.94
C LEU A 165 6.25 2.69 -4.40
N VAL A 166 5.95 3.96 -4.65
CA VAL A 166 5.97 4.54 -6.01
C VAL A 166 7.35 4.42 -6.63
N HIS A 167 8.41 4.71 -5.85
CA HIS A 167 9.78 4.55 -6.30
C HIS A 167 10.09 3.10 -6.71
N GLY A 168 9.72 2.14 -5.86
CA GLY A 168 9.90 0.72 -6.14
C GLY A 168 9.15 0.26 -7.40
N VAL A 169 7.95 0.77 -7.64
CA VAL A 169 7.21 0.53 -8.89
C VAL A 169 7.96 1.14 -10.07
N LEU A 170 8.34 2.41 -10.00
CA LEU A 170 9.04 3.10 -11.10
C LEU A 170 10.40 2.47 -11.46
N ARG A 171 11.08 1.82 -10.49
CA ARG A 171 12.32 1.06 -10.73
C ARG A 171 12.08 -0.34 -11.28
N GLY A 172 10.87 -0.88 -11.12
CA GLY A 172 10.55 -2.28 -11.43
C GLY A 172 10.90 -3.26 -10.31
N ASP A 173 11.27 -2.76 -9.12
CA ASP A 173 11.53 -3.58 -7.92
C ASP A 173 10.22 -4.17 -7.34
N ILE A 174 9.11 -3.47 -7.58
CA ILE A 174 7.75 -3.93 -7.24
C ILE A 174 7.05 -4.34 -8.54
N ARG A 175 6.36 -5.48 -8.50
CA ARG A 175 5.59 -6.00 -9.64
C ARG A 175 4.62 -4.93 -10.15
N ASP A 176 4.51 -4.85 -11.47
CA ASP A 176 3.57 -3.97 -12.16
C ASP A 176 2.13 -4.15 -11.61
N PRO A 177 1.57 -3.14 -10.93
CA PRO A 177 0.24 -3.24 -10.33
C PRO A 177 -0.89 -3.20 -11.38
N PHE A 178 -0.60 -2.73 -12.60
CA PHE A 178 -1.57 -2.62 -13.70
C PHE A 178 -1.61 -3.89 -14.57
N ARG A 179 -0.65 -4.81 -14.39
CA ARG A 179 -0.57 -6.06 -15.15
C ARG A 179 -1.51 -7.10 -14.55
N ARG A 180 -2.53 -7.49 -15.33
CA ARG A 180 -3.41 -8.64 -15.05
C ARG A 180 -2.65 -9.95 -15.10
#